data_AF-F1ZBD3-F1
#
_entry.id   AF-F1ZBD3-F1
#
_cell.length_a   1.000
_cell.length_b   1.000
_cell.length_c   1.000
_cell.angle_alpha   90.00
_cell.angle_beta   90.00
_cell.angle_gamma   90.00
#
_symmetry.space_group_name_H-M   'P 1'
#
loop_
_entity.id
_entity.type
_entity.pdbx_description
1 polymer ?
#
loop_
_entity_poly.entity_id
_entity_poly.type
_entity_poly.pdbx_seq_one_letter_code
_entity_poly.pdbx_strand_id
1 'polypeptide(L)'
;MSTTRFRPITATGVLAPLLLGACHHPPHATPLSCDAHAPLAAEGLARGVPVETTPTGRCLAAMADAGDVAAELRLGDFYHEQKGALPLIDTRGRQIHWYRLAANRGSAQGAWQAARLIDKDPQWQVPNDALAYTFTAIKGGVPEAADYLIDQWQAGRIDAGKLYAFRRWLDRDKTLPADEKQEIVEGLDAPADELESE
;
A
#
# COMPACT_ATOMS: atom_id res chain seq x y z
N MET A 1 -49.02 50.08 23.43
CA MET A 1 -48.50 51.22 22.63
C MET A 1 -47.28 51.76 23.35
N SER A 2 -46.07 51.46 22.88
CA SER A 2 -44.83 52.11 23.33
C SER A 2 -43.94 52.34 22.13
N THR A 3 -43.81 53.61 21.76
CA THR A 3 -43.02 54.12 20.64
C THR A 3 -41.55 54.22 21.04
N THR A 4 -40.69 53.39 20.46
CA THR A 4 -39.23 53.49 20.61
C THR A 4 -38.70 54.57 19.67
N ARG A 5 -38.16 55.66 20.25
CA ARG A 5 -37.45 56.71 19.49
C ARG A 5 -36.03 56.25 19.18
N PHE A 6 -35.68 56.22 17.89
CA PHE A 6 -34.31 56.09 17.40
C PHE A 6 -33.51 57.38 17.66
N ARG A 7 -32.27 57.25 18.12
CA ARG A 7 -31.24 58.30 18.09
C ARG A 7 -30.18 57.92 17.05
N PRO A 8 -29.76 58.83 16.15
CA PRO A 8 -28.69 58.54 15.21
C PRO A 8 -27.34 58.72 15.89
N ILE A 9 -26.43 57.76 15.71
CA ILE A 9 -25.02 57.90 16.07
C ILE A 9 -24.28 58.32 14.81
N THR A 10 -23.69 59.52 14.86
CA THR A 10 -22.83 60.07 13.82
C THR A 10 -21.53 59.27 13.73
N ALA A 11 -21.26 58.70 12.56
CA ALA A 11 -20.01 58.02 12.24
C ALA A 11 -18.94 59.05 11.84
N THR A 12 -18.01 59.35 12.75
CA THR A 12 -16.74 59.99 12.41
C THR A 12 -15.70 58.91 12.17
N GLY A 13 -15.43 58.65 10.89
CA GLY A 13 -14.36 57.76 10.44
C GLY A 13 -12.99 58.39 10.64
N VAL A 14 -12.08 57.63 11.22
CA VAL A 14 -10.64 57.88 11.16
C VAL A 14 -10.03 56.70 10.41
N LEU A 15 -9.63 56.93 9.16
CA LEU A 15 -8.87 55.98 8.35
C LEU A 15 -7.42 55.98 8.85
N ALA A 16 -7.04 54.93 9.57
CA ALA A 16 -5.64 54.62 9.85
C ALA A 16 -5.04 53.88 8.64
N PRO A 17 -3.86 54.26 8.13
CA PRO A 17 -3.22 53.54 7.04
C PRO A 17 -2.65 52.23 7.58
N LEU A 18 -3.16 51.10 7.08
CA LEU A 18 -2.56 49.79 7.30
C LEU A 18 -1.24 49.74 6.52
N LEU A 19 -0.13 49.78 7.24
CA LEU A 19 1.18 49.42 6.73
C LEU A 19 1.13 47.95 6.29
N LEU A 20 1.30 47.70 4.99
CA LEU A 20 1.49 46.36 4.44
C LEU A 20 2.75 45.76 5.05
N GLY A 21 2.58 44.94 6.08
CA GLY A 21 3.64 44.10 6.61
C GLY A 21 4.13 43.17 5.51
N ALA A 22 5.42 43.24 5.19
CA ALA A 22 6.05 42.32 4.26
C ALA A 22 5.81 40.88 4.73
N CYS A 23 5.07 40.11 3.94
CA CYS A 23 4.92 38.68 4.12
C CYS A 23 6.31 38.06 4.15
N HIS A 24 6.79 37.67 5.34
CA HIS A 24 7.97 36.83 5.45
C HIS A 24 7.61 35.50 4.78
N HIS A 25 8.11 35.28 3.57
CA HIS A 25 8.18 33.94 3.01
C HIS A 25 9.00 33.11 4.01
N PRO A 26 8.45 32.02 4.57
CA PRO A 26 9.27 31.11 5.36
C PRO A 26 10.46 30.69 4.49
N PRO A 27 11.67 30.53 5.05
CA PRO A 27 12.81 30.05 4.29
C PRO A 27 12.36 28.78 3.56
N HIS A 28 12.43 28.79 2.23
CA HIS A 28 12.19 27.60 1.45
C HIS A 28 13.05 26.50 2.08
N ALA A 29 12.41 25.45 2.61
CA ALA A 29 13.15 24.30 3.09
C ALA A 29 14.06 23.91 1.93
N THR A 30 15.38 24.03 2.14
CA THR A 30 16.35 23.53 1.17
C THR A 30 15.90 22.12 0.83
N PRO A 31 15.58 21.81 -0.44
CA PRO A 31 15.16 20.48 -0.79
C PRO A 31 16.25 19.55 -0.27
N LEU A 32 15.85 18.57 0.53
CA LEU A 32 16.77 17.53 0.97
C LEU A 32 17.46 17.04 -0.29
N SER A 33 18.80 17.09 -0.32
CA SER A 33 19.57 16.43 -1.36
C SER A 33 19.38 14.93 -1.14
N CYS A 34 18.28 14.42 -1.69
CA CYS A 34 17.84 13.05 -1.50
C CYS A 34 18.68 12.14 -2.39
N ASP A 35 19.73 11.52 -1.83
CA ASP A 35 20.30 10.34 -2.46
C ASP A 35 19.45 9.12 -2.09
N ALA A 36 18.29 9.00 -2.75
CA ALA A 36 17.37 7.88 -2.56
C ALA A 36 17.98 6.55 -3.03
N HIS A 37 19.07 6.57 -3.79
CA HIS A 37 19.73 5.38 -4.31
C HIS A 37 20.80 4.81 -3.36
N ALA A 38 21.31 5.61 -2.44
CA ALA A 38 22.27 5.18 -1.41
C ALA A 38 21.78 3.95 -0.61
N PRO A 39 22.69 3.09 -0.13
CA PRO A 39 22.32 1.90 0.64
C PRO A 39 21.58 2.28 1.92
N LEU A 40 20.67 1.39 2.33
CA LEU A 40 19.94 1.49 3.59
C LEU A 40 20.68 0.72 4.69
N ALA A 41 20.86 1.37 5.84
CA ALA A 41 21.71 0.89 6.92
C ALA A 41 20.86 0.20 8.01
N ALA A 42 21.14 -1.07 8.30
CA ALA A 42 20.34 -1.91 9.22
C ALA A 42 20.78 -1.87 10.69
N GLU A 43 21.93 -1.25 11.00
CA GLU A 43 22.55 -1.25 12.34
C GLU A 43 21.66 -0.59 13.40
N GLY A 44 20.79 0.32 12.99
CA GLY A 44 19.80 0.95 13.86
C GLY A 44 18.78 -0.04 14.43
N LEU A 45 18.40 -1.07 13.67
CA LEU A 45 17.28 -1.95 14.01
C LEU A 45 17.54 -2.74 15.30
N ALA A 46 18.78 -3.16 15.53
CA ALA A 46 19.19 -3.83 16.77
C ALA A 46 19.05 -2.95 18.02
N ARG A 47 19.04 -1.61 17.85
CA ARG A 47 18.79 -0.63 18.91
C ARG A 47 17.35 -0.12 18.92
N GLY A 48 16.45 -0.74 18.15
CA GLY A 48 15.05 -0.32 18.02
C GLY A 48 14.85 0.94 17.18
N VAL A 49 15.86 1.32 16.38
CA VAL A 49 15.84 2.52 15.55
C VAL A 49 15.46 2.14 14.10
N PRO A 50 14.31 2.62 13.59
CA PRO A 50 13.87 2.33 12.22
C PRO A 50 14.84 2.86 11.14
N VAL A 51 14.82 2.26 9.96
CA VAL A 51 15.66 2.72 8.84
C VAL A 51 15.25 4.10 8.34
N GLU A 52 13.96 4.45 8.49
CA GLU A 52 13.37 5.74 8.16
C GLU A 52 13.97 6.87 8.99
N THR A 53 14.78 6.59 10.02
CA THR A 53 15.53 7.61 10.78
C THR A 53 16.90 7.94 10.18
N THR A 54 17.42 7.11 9.26
CA THR A 54 18.68 7.37 8.55
C THR A 54 18.49 8.47 7.48
N PRO A 55 19.54 9.16 7.01
CA PRO A 55 19.39 10.14 5.93
C PRO A 55 18.70 9.58 4.69
N THR A 56 19.16 8.43 4.18
CA THR A 56 18.56 7.74 3.02
C THR A 56 17.12 7.30 3.31
N GLY A 57 16.87 6.67 4.46
CA GLY A 57 15.54 6.18 4.81
C GLY A 57 14.52 7.32 4.98
N ARG A 58 14.93 8.47 5.53
CA ARG A 58 14.08 9.67 5.58
C ARG A 58 13.72 10.18 4.19
N CYS A 59 14.67 10.13 3.25
CA CYS A 59 14.40 10.53 1.87
C CYS A 59 13.38 9.60 1.22
N LEU A 60 13.55 8.28 1.37
CA LEU A 60 12.59 7.30 0.85
C LEU A 60 11.22 7.44 1.51
N ALA A 61 11.15 7.63 2.83
CA ALA A 61 9.89 7.84 3.52
C ALA A 61 9.16 9.09 3.01
N ALA A 62 9.88 10.20 2.80
CA ALA A 62 9.29 11.42 2.22
C ALA A 62 8.81 11.22 0.77
N MET A 63 9.53 10.45 -0.05
CA MET A 63 9.10 10.10 -1.40
C MET A 63 7.86 9.20 -1.39
N ALA A 64 7.85 8.20 -0.51
CA ALA A 64 6.70 7.34 -0.29
C ALA A 64 5.49 8.15 0.19
N ASP A 65 5.64 9.09 1.13
CA ASP A 65 4.56 9.99 1.54
C ASP A 65 4.00 10.79 0.35
N ALA A 66 4.87 11.19 -0.59
CA ALA A 66 4.51 11.98 -1.76
C ALA A 66 3.85 11.21 -2.92
N GLY A 67 3.89 9.87 -2.94
CA GLY A 67 3.35 9.12 -4.10
C GLY A 67 4.21 7.98 -4.60
N ASP A 68 5.47 7.92 -4.18
CA ASP A 68 6.48 7.14 -4.89
C ASP A 68 6.41 5.65 -4.53
N VAL A 69 5.79 4.89 -5.44
CA VAL A 69 5.67 3.43 -5.33
C VAL A 69 7.02 2.73 -5.28
N ALA A 70 8.05 3.24 -5.96
CA ALA A 70 9.38 2.62 -5.93
C ALA A 70 10.05 2.81 -4.56
N ALA A 71 9.85 3.96 -3.92
CA ALA A 71 10.30 4.18 -2.55
C ALA A 71 9.57 3.28 -1.53
N GLU A 72 8.26 3.10 -1.69
CA GLU A 72 7.46 2.19 -0.88
C GLU A 72 7.95 0.74 -1.01
N LEU A 73 8.13 0.27 -2.25
CA LEU A 73 8.67 -1.07 -2.51
C LEU A 73 10.06 -1.25 -1.89
N ARG A 74 10.95 -0.27 -2.08
CA ARG A 74 12.31 -0.33 -1.54
C ARG A 74 12.34 -0.40 -0.02
N LEU A 75 11.45 0.33 0.67
CA LEU A 75 11.34 0.24 2.13
C LEU A 75 10.78 -1.12 2.55
N GLY A 76 9.80 -1.66 1.82
CA GLY A 76 9.30 -3.02 2.03
C GLY A 76 10.40 -4.08 1.86
N ASP A 77 11.17 -3.99 0.79
CA ASP A 77 12.28 -4.90 0.44
C ASP A 77 13.39 -4.84 1.48
N PHE A 78 13.74 -3.64 1.95
CA PHE A 78 14.69 -3.49 3.05
C PHE A 78 14.24 -4.30 4.27
N TYR A 79 12.99 -4.16 4.71
CA TYR A 79 12.49 -4.91 5.86
C TYR A 79 12.34 -6.41 5.58
N HIS A 80 12.08 -6.80 4.34
CA HIS A 80 12.07 -8.20 3.92
C HIS A 80 13.43 -8.86 4.11
N GLU A 81 14.51 -8.18 3.71
CA GLU A 81 15.89 -8.65 3.85
C GLU A 81 16.30 -8.82 5.32
N GLN A 82 15.66 -8.09 6.24
CA GLN A 82 15.91 -8.20 7.68
C GLN A 82 15.11 -9.31 8.37
N LYS A 83 14.37 -10.14 7.62
CA LYS A 83 13.62 -11.27 8.17
C LYS A 83 14.56 -12.21 8.91
N GLY A 84 14.23 -12.52 10.17
CA GLY A 84 15.01 -13.43 11.01
C GLY A 84 16.09 -12.76 11.86
N ALA A 85 16.35 -11.46 11.68
CA ALA A 85 17.00 -10.68 12.73
C ALA A 85 16.11 -10.67 13.99
N LEU A 86 16.72 -10.52 15.18
CA LEU A 86 16.02 -10.24 16.44
C LEU A 86 16.10 -8.76 16.80
N PRO A 87 15.55 -7.84 16.00
CA PRO A 87 15.61 -6.42 16.31
C PRO A 87 14.61 -6.08 17.41
N LEU A 88 14.85 -4.96 18.09
CA LEU A 88 13.93 -4.42 19.11
C LEU A 88 12.71 -3.71 18.48
N ILE A 89 12.43 -3.96 17.20
CA ILE A 89 11.37 -3.30 16.41
C ILE A 89 10.60 -4.33 15.58
N ASP A 90 9.31 -4.08 15.36
CA ASP A 90 8.48 -4.90 14.49
C ASP A 90 8.83 -4.69 13.01
N THR A 91 9.83 -5.44 12.52
CA THR A 91 10.24 -5.40 11.11
C THR A 91 9.18 -5.98 10.20
N ARG A 92 8.44 -7.00 10.64
CA ARG A 92 7.40 -7.61 9.82
C ARG A 92 6.21 -6.66 9.62
N GLY A 93 5.77 -5.98 10.68
CA GLY A 93 4.71 -4.98 10.59
C GLY A 93 5.07 -3.84 9.64
N ARG A 94 6.32 -3.38 9.66
CA ARG A 94 6.82 -2.37 8.72
C ARG A 94 6.92 -2.91 7.29
N GLN A 95 7.42 -4.13 7.12
CA GLN A 95 7.47 -4.80 5.82
C GLN A 95 6.09 -4.83 5.16
N ILE A 96 5.06 -5.35 5.86
CA ILE A 96 3.71 -5.43 5.30
C ILE A 96 3.08 -4.05 5.11
N HIS A 97 3.38 -3.08 5.98
CA HIS A 97 2.90 -1.70 5.83
C HIS A 97 3.34 -1.10 4.49
N TRP A 98 4.63 -1.17 4.19
CA TRP A 98 5.18 -0.58 2.96
C TRP A 98 4.66 -1.27 1.69
N TYR A 99 4.58 -2.61 1.68
CA TYR A 99 4.01 -3.32 0.54
C TYR A 99 2.51 -3.05 0.34
N ARG A 100 1.72 -2.96 1.43
CA ARG A 100 0.30 -2.58 1.34
C ARG A 100 0.13 -1.17 0.79
N LEU A 101 1.00 -0.24 1.16
CA LEU A 101 0.95 1.13 0.64
C LEU A 101 1.19 1.15 -0.87
N ALA A 102 2.23 0.45 -1.35
CA ALA A 102 2.47 0.24 -2.78
C ALA A 102 1.29 -0.42 -3.49
N ALA A 103 0.72 -1.47 -2.90
CA ALA A 103 -0.46 -2.15 -3.45
C ALA A 103 -1.66 -1.21 -3.59
N ASN A 104 -1.93 -0.39 -2.57
CA ASN A 104 -3.03 0.57 -2.56
C ASN A 104 -2.84 1.69 -3.59
N ARG A 105 -1.62 1.92 -4.06
CA ARG A 105 -1.28 2.83 -5.17
C ARG A 105 -1.17 2.14 -6.53
N GLY A 106 -1.63 0.89 -6.63
CA GLY A 106 -1.73 0.16 -7.89
C GLY A 106 -0.48 -0.66 -8.24
N SER A 107 0.47 -0.82 -7.32
CA SER A 107 1.62 -1.70 -7.53
C SER A 107 1.20 -3.16 -7.49
N ALA A 108 1.27 -3.83 -8.64
CA ALA A 108 1.03 -5.27 -8.74
C ALA A 108 2.03 -6.06 -7.89
N GLN A 109 3.31 -5.66 -7.92
CA GLN A 109 4.36 -6.26 -7.12
C GLN A 109 4.15 -6.02 -5.62
N GLY A 110 3.75 -4.81 -5.22
CA GLY A 110 3.40 -4.52 -3.83
C GLY A 110 2.23 -5.37 -3.34
N ALA A 111 1.20 -5.55 -4.17
CA ALA A 111 0.07 -6.41 -3.87
C ALA A 111 0.50 -7.87 -3.70
N TRP A 112 1.35 -8.39 -4.59
CA TRP A 112 1.86 -9.76 -4.49
C TRP A 112 2.64 -9.99 -3.20
N GLN A 113 3.57 -9.10 -2.86
CA GLN A 113 4.34 -9.21 -1.62
C GLN A 113 3.45 -9.10 -0.38
N ALA A 114 2.42 -8.23 -0.42
CA ALA A 114 1.46 -8.11 0.68
C ALA A 114 0.64 -9.39 0.86
N ALA A 115 0.13 -9.99 -0.22
CA ALA A 115 -0.67 -11.22 -0.15
C ALA A 115 0.09 -12.36 0.53
N ARG A 116 1.33 -12.64 0.08
CA ARG A 116 2.21 -13.69 0.63
C ARG A 116 2.56 -13.48 2.11
N LEU A 117 2.63 -12.23 2.55
CA LEU A 117 2.91 -11.90 3.94
C LEU A 117 1.69 -12.04 4.85
N ILE A 118 0.49 -11.92 4.29
CA ILE A 118 -0.78 -12.06 5.00
C ILE A 118 -1.16 -13.53 5.14
N ASP A 119 -1.06 -14.32 4.06
CA ASP A 119 -1.34 -15.76 4.11
C ASP A 119 -0.15 -16.54 4.69
N LYS A 120 -0.13 -16.70 6.01
CA LYS A 120 0.99 -17.33 6.73
C LYS A 120 0.76 -18.78 7.11
N ASP A 121 -0.51 -19.16 7.27
CA ASP A 121 -0.88 -20.44 7.85
C ASP A 121 -1.73 -21.20 6.84
N PRO A 122 -1.17 -22.23 6.21
CA PRO A 122 -1.85 -22.97 5.16
C PRO A 122 -3.03 -23.80 5.66
N GLN A 123 -3.25 -23.90 6.98
CA GLN A 123 -4.36 -24.67 7.55
C GLN A 123 -5.71 -23.95 7.48
N TRP A 124 -5.71 -22.62 7.29
CA TRP A 124 -6.94 -21.83 7.26
C TRP A 124 -7.30 -21.43 5.85
N GLN A 125 -8.54 -20.99 5.63
CA GLN A 125 -8.90 -20.34 4.38
C GLN A 125 -7.98 -19.14 4.11
N VAL A 126 -7.73 -18.87 2.82
CA VAL A 126 -6.99 -17.67 2.42
C VAL A 126 -7.67 -16.43 2.99
N PRO A 127 -6.96 -15.57 3.74
CA PRO A 127 -7.54 -14.34 4.28
C PRO A 127 -8.09 -13.45 3.17
N ASN A 128 -9.23 -12.79 3.41
CA ASN A 128 -9.89 -11.95 2.40
C ASN A 128 -8.95 -10.85 1.86
N ASP A 129 -8.17 -10.22 2.74
CA ASP A 129 -7.19 -9.21 2.34
C ASP A 129 -6.09 -9.79 1.44
N ALA A 130 -5.59 -11.00 1.75
CA ALA A 130 -4.59 -11.67 0.93
C ALA A 130 -5.16 -11.96 -0.46
N LEU A 131 -6.37 -12.52 -0.52
CA LEU A 131 -7.05 -12.83 -1.77
C LEU A 131 -7.32 -11.58 -2.62
N ALA A 132 -7.71 -10.46 -1.99
CA ALA A 132 -7.91 -9.19 -2.68
C ALA A 132 -6.61 -8.65 -3.30
N TYR A 133 -5.50 -8.75 -2.58
CA TYR A 133 -4.19 -8.38 -3.10
C TYR A 133 -3.70 -9.35 -4.19
N THR A 134 -3.96 -10.66 -4.06
CA THR A 134 -3.70 -11.64 -5.13
C THR A 134 -4.42 -11.25 -6.42
N PHE A 135 -5.71 -10.93 -6.37
CA PHE A 135 -6.45 -10.47 -7.55
C PHE A 135 -5.89 -9.17 -8.14
N THR A 136 -5.38 -8.28 -7.30
CA THR A 136 -4.74 -7.02 -7.74
C THR A 136 -3.42 -7.30 -8.45
N ALA A 137 -2.62 -8.22 -7.93
CA ALA A 137 -1.38 -8.65 -8.55
C ALA A 137 -1.61 -9.31 -9.92
N ILE A 138 -2.58 -10.22 -10.04
CA ILE A 138 -2.92 -10.87 -11.31
C ILE A 138 -3.39 -9.84 -12.35
N LYS A 139 -4.25 -8.89 -11.96
CA LYS A 139 -4.69 -7.79 -12.84
C LYS A 139 -3.54 -6.93 -13.34
N GLY A 140 -2.44 -6.88 -12.60
CA GLY A 140 -1.22 -6.16 -12.98
C GLY A 140 -0.17 -7.04 -13.68
N GLY A 141 -0.49 -8.29 -14.03
CA GLY A 141 0.39 -9.19 -14.78
C GLY A 141 1.50 -9.82 -13.94
N VAL A 142 1.24 -10.14 -12.67
CA VAL A 142 2.16 -10.93 -11.83
C VAL A 142 1.78 -12.42 -11.95
N PRO A 143 2.52 -13.23 -12.71
CA PRO A 143 2.16 -14.62 -12.97
C PRO A 143 2.19 -15.47 -11.70
N GLU A 144 3.13 -15.22 -10.79
CA GLU A 144 3.24 -15.99 -9.54
C GLU A 144 1.99 -15.85 -8.64
N ALA A 145 1.24 -14.74 -8.79
CA ALA A 145 -0.02 -14.55 -8.09
C ALA A 145 -1.15 -15.40 -8.68
N ALA A 146 -1.12 -15.68 -9.98
CA ALA A 146 -2.06 -16.56 -10.66
C ALA A 146 -1.85 -18.00 -10.21
N ASP A 147 -0.60 -18.48 -10.24
CA ASP A 147 -0.22 -19.82 -9.77
C ASP A 147 -0.69 -20.04 -8.33
N TYR A 148 -0.39 -19.08 -7.45
CA TYR A 148 -0.84 -19.15 -6.06
C TYR A 148 -2.37 -19.24 -5.94
N LEU A 149 -3.12 -18.47 -6.73
CA LEU A 149 -4.58 -18.50 -6.68
C LEU A 149 -5.12 -19.89 -7.08
N ILE A 150 -4.56 -20.49 -8.13
CA ILE A 150 -4.92 -21.82 -8.62
C ILE A 150 -4.59 -22.86 -7.54
N ASP A 151 -3.37 -22.84 -6.99
CA ASP A 151 -2.94 -23.77 -5.94
C ASP A 151 -3.85 -23.70 -4.71
N GLN A 152 -4.20 -22.50 -4.25
CA GLN A 152 -5.04 -22.34 -3.08
C GLN A 152 -6.51 -22.71 -3.34
N TRP A 153 -6.97 -22.56 -4.58
CA TRP A 153 -8.28 -23.04 -5.01
C TRP A 153 -8.33 -24.57 -4.99
N GLN A 154 -7.34 -25.22 -5.60
CA GLN A 154 -7.23 -26.68 -5.66
C GLN A 154 -7.00 -27.31 -4.29
N ALA A 155 -6.36 -26.57 -3.37
CA ALA A 155 -6.23 -26.99 -1.98
C ALA A 155 -7.53 -26.81 -1.14
N GLY A 156 -8.63 -26.36 -1.75
CA GLY A 156 -9.91 -26.12 -1.05
C GLY A 156 -9.87 -24.94 -0.07
N ARG A 157 -8.81 -24.11 -0.11
CA ARG A 157 -8.61 -23.00 0.83
C ARG A 157 -9.36 -21.72 0.44
N ILE A 158 -10.01 -21.72 -0.72
CA ILE A 158 -10.77 -20.58 -1.25
C ILE A 158 -12.24 -20.97 -1.42
N ASP A 159 -13.12 -20.26 -0.73
CA ASP A 159 -14.56 -20.34 -0.97
C ASP A 159 -14.90 -19.90 -2.40
N ALA A 160 -15.64 -20.74 -3.14
CA ALA A 160 -15.99 -20.50 -4.55
C ALA A 160 -16.73 -19.17 -4.77
N GLY A 161 -17.53 -18.72 -3.80
CA GLY A 161 -18.24 -17.43 -3.86
C GLY A 161 -17.28 -16.23 -3.92
N LYS A 162 -16.09 -16.35 -3.34
CA LYS A 162 -15.05 -15.30 -3.38
C LYS A 162 -14.43 -15.16 -4.78
N LEU A 163 -14.53 -16.17 -5.65
CA LEU A 163 -14.01 -16.13 -7.01
C LEU A 163 -14.99 -15.52 -8.02
N TYR A 164 -16.28 -15.39 -7.70
CA TYR A 164 -17.31 -14.97 -8.66
C TYR A 164 -16.98 -13.64 -9.37
N ALA A 165 -16.63 -12.60 -8.60
CA ALA A 165 -16.31 -11.29 -9.17
C ALA A 165 -15.01 -11.32 -9.98
N PHE A 166 -14.07 -12.18 -9.60
CA PHE A 166 -12.79 -12.34 -10.30
C PHE A 166 -12.98 -13.08 -11.63
N ARG A 167 -13.71 -14.20 -11.65
CA ARG A 167 -14.07 -14.93 -12.89
C ARG A 167 -14.81 -14.03 -13.87
N ARG A 168 -15.80 -13.25 -13.42
CA ARG A 168 -16.45 -12.24 -14.27
C ARG A 168 -15.50 -11.17 -14.80
N TRP A 169 -14.46 -10.81 -14.04
CA TRP A 169 -13.45 -9.90 -14.54
C TRP A 169 -12.59 -10.59 -15.61
N LEU A 170 -12.15 -11.82 -15.40
CA LEU A 170 -11.39 -12.58 -16.41
C LEU A 170 -12.15 -12.62 -17.74
N ASP A 171 -13.43 -12.97 -17.74
CA ASP A 171 -14.25 -13.07 -18.97
C ASP A 171 -14.23 -11.80 -19.81
N ARG A 172 -14.40 -10.64 -19.16
CA ARG A 172 -14.46 -9.33 -19.83
C ARG A 172 -13.07 -8.73 -20.13
N ASP A 173 -12.04 -9.19 -19.43
CA ASP A 173 -10.71 -8.62 -19.54
C ASP A 173 -10.10 -8.93 -20.91
N LYS A 174 -9.41 -7.93 -21.45
CA LYS A 174 -8.72 -7.98 -22.75
C LYS A 174 -7.26 -7.57 -22.64
N THR A 175 -6.78 -7.32 -21.42
CA THR A 175 -5.45 -6.78 -21.14
C THR A 175 -4.48 -7.86 -20.73
N LEU A 176 -4.97 -8.90 -20.06
CA LEU A 176 -4.19 -10.09 -19.73
C LEU A 176 -3.85 -10.89 -21.00
N PRO A 177 -2.62 -11.40 -21.15
CA PRO A 177 -2.25 -12.32 -22.22
C PRO A 177 -3.23 -13.50 -22.31
N ALA A 178 -3.53 -13.94 -23.53
CA ALA A 178 -4.58 -14.94 -23.76
C ALA A 178 -4.22 -16.32 -23.19
N ASP A 179 -2.94 -16.68 -23.27
CA ASP A 179 -2.34 -17.87 -22.68
C ASP A 179 -2.42 -17.83 -21.14
N GLU A 180 -1.98 -16.74 -20.52
CA GLU A 180 -2.07 -16.56 -19.05
C GLU A 180 -3.53 -16.59 -18.57
N LYS A 181 -4.43 -15.93 -19.29
CA LYS A 181 -5.87 -15.96 -18.98
C LYS A 181 -6.44 -17.37 -19.08
N GLN A 182 -6.07 -18.12 -20.13
CA GLN A 182 -6.56 -19.48 -20.34
C GLN A 182 -6.09 -20.40 -19.20
N GLU A 183 -4.82 -20.31 -18.82
CA GLU A 183 -4.26 -21.08 -17.70
C GLU A 183 -5.02 -20.81 -16.40
N ILE A 184 -5.30 -19.54 -16.07
CA ILE A 184 -6.07 -19.20 -14.87
C ILE A 184 -7.49 -19.76 -14.93
N VAL A 185 -8.17 -19.68 -16.07
CA VAL A 185 -9.53 -20.20 -16.22
C VAL A 185 -9.54 -21.72 -16.05
N GLU A 186 -8.65 -22.43 -16.74
CA GLU A 186 -8.55 -23.89 -16.66
C GLU A 186 -8.20 -24.36 -15.25
N GLY A 187 -7.21 -23.72 -14.60
CA GLY A 187 -6.79 -24.05 -13.25
C GLY A 187 -7.88 -23.83 -12.20
N LEU A 188 -8.73 -22.81 -12.38
CA LEU A 188 -9.85 -22.51 -11.49
C LEU A 188 -11.11 -23.35 -11.79
N ASP A 189 -11.24 -23.94 -12.97
CA ASP A 189 -12.37 -24.82 -13.32
C ASP A 189 -12.09 -26.29 -12.97
N ALA A 190 -10.83 -26.66 -12.75
CA ALA A 190 -10.46 -27.96 -12.19
C ALA A 190 -11.15 -28.15 -10.82
N PRO A 191 -11.74 -29.34 -10.55
CA PRO A 191 -12.39 -29.63 -9.28
C PRO A 191 -11.41 -29.44 -8.12
N ALA A 192 -11.90 -28.87 -7.02
CA ALA A 192 -11.09 -28.64 -5.82
C ALA A 192 -10.86 -29.94 -5.01
N ASP A 193 -11.40 -31.07 -5.48
CA ASP A 193 -11.66 -32.27 -4.69
C ASP A 193 -11.72 -33.57 -5.53
N GLU A 194 -10.56 -34.17 -5.79
CA GLU A 194 -10.38 -35.64 -5.69
C GLU A 194 -9.78 -36.02 -4.32
N LEU A 195 -10.07 -35.26 -3.26
CA LEU A 195 -9.50 -35.46 -1.91
C LEU A 195 -10.55 -35.56 -0.79
N GLU A 196 -11.79 -35.91 -1.13
CA GLU A 196 -12.79 -36.42 -0.17
C GLU A 196 -13.22 -37.85 -0.52
N SER A 197 -12.28 -38.78 -0.52
CA SER A 197 -12.61 -40.20 -0.31
C SER A 197 -11.42 -40.98 0.23
N GLU A 198 -11.25 -40.97 1.56
CA GLU A 198 -10.89 -42.13 2.41
C GLU A 198 -10.97 -41.76 3.90
#